data_AF-A0A348NV50-F1
#
_entry.id   AF-A0A348NV50-F1
#
_cell.length_a   1.000
_cell.length_b   1.000
_cell.length_c   1.000
_cell.angle_alpha   90.00
_cell.angle_beta   90.00
_cell.angle_gamma   90.00
#
_symmetry.space_group_name_H-M   'P 1'
#
loop_
_entity.id
_entity.type
_entity.pdbx_description
1 polymer ?
#
loop_
_entity_poly.entity_id
_entity_poly.type
_entity_poly.pdbx_seq_one_letter_code
_entity_poly.pdbx_strand_id
1 'polypeptide(L)' 'MIKGPSMADRAVALDTFTVISISLIVLIACLSARVIFLDVGMVYAILSFIGVVAVARYLEGGL' A
#
# COMPACT_ATOMS: atom_id res chain seq x y z
N MET A 1 -2.46 -5.00 12.70
CA MET A 1 -2.07 -3.74 13.39
C MET A 1 -2.21 -3.77 14.93
N ILE A 2 -3.15 -4.52 15.55
CA ILE A 2 -3.40 -4.43 17.02
C ILE A 2 -2.57 -5.41 17.90
N LYS A 3 -1.92 -6.44 17.35
CA LYS A 3 -1.28 -7.53 18.16
C LYS A 3 0.14 -7.97 17.72
N GLY A 4 0.91 -7.13 17.03
CA GLY A 4 2.28 -7.48 16.65
C GLY A 4 3.28 -7.09 17.76
N PRO A 5 4.05 -8.04 18.35
CA PRO A 5 5.02 -7.73 19.42
C PRO A 5 6.28 -6.99 18.93
N SER A 6 6.57 -6.99 17.62
CA SER A 6 7.74 -6.33 17.02
C SER A 6 7.33 -5.19 16.08
N MET A 7 8.18 -4.16 15.97
CA MET A 7 8.00 -3.05 15.01
C MET A 7 7.98 -3.54 13.56
N ALA A 8 8.74 -4.59 13.24
CA ALA A 8 8.72 -5.25 11.92
C ALA A 8 7.33 -5.85 11.62
N ASP A 9 6.69 -6.43 12.63
CA ASP A 9 5.37 -7.06 12.51
C ASP A 9 4.27 -6.01 12.21
N ARG A 10 4.45 -4.78 12.69
CA ARG A 10 3.60 -3.63 12.36
C ARG A 10 3.86 -3.11 10.95
N ALA A 11 5.11 -3.07 10.50
CA ALA A 11 5.46 -2.69 9.14
C ALA A 11 4.89 -3.67 8.11
N VAL A 12 5.04 -4.98 8.33
CA VAL A 12 4.46 -6.03 7.47
C VAL A 12 2.93 -5.96 7.46
N ALA A 13 2.30 -5.68 8.60
CA ALA A 13 0.84 -5.49 8.65
C ALA A 13 0.37 -4.26 7.87
N LEU A 14 1.16 -3.17 7.87
CA LEU A 14 0.88 -1.99 7.04
C LEU A 14 1.06 -2.31 5.56
N ASP A 15 2.17 -2.94 5.17
CA ASP A 15 2.43 -3.35 3.79
C ASP A 15 1.28 -4.23 3.24
N THR A 16 0.90 -5.26 3.98
CA THR A 16 -0.23 -6.16 3.63
C THR A 16 -1.55 -5.38 3.46
N PHE A 17 -1.84 -4.41 4.33
CA PHE A 17 -3.04 -3.58 4.22
C PHE A 17 -3.03 -2.71 2.95
N THR A 18 -1.85 -2.22 2.55
CA THR A 18 -1.71 -1.39 1.36
C THR A 18 -1.83 -2.22 0.08
N VAL A 19 -1.28 -3.44 0.05
CA VAL A 19 -1.46 -4.42 -1.05
C VAL A 19 -2.94 -4.80 -1.23
N ILE A 20 -3.67 -5.04 -0.13
CA ILE A 20 -5.11 -5.32 -0.19
C ILE A 20 -5.88 -4.12 -0.75
N SER A 21 -5.53 -2.90 -0.34
CA SER A 21 -6.17 -1.67 -0.84
C SER A 21 -5.92 -1.45 -2.33
N ILE A 22 -4.69 -1.66 -2.81
CA ILE A 22 -4.36 -1.59 -4.26
C ILE A 22 -5.16 -2.64 -5.02
N SER A 23 -5.22 -3.88 -4.52
CA SER A 23 -5.95 -4.98 -5.17
C SER A 23 -7.44 -4.65 -5.32
N LEU A 24 -8.04 -3.98 -4.33
CA LEU A 24 -9.43 -3.52 -4.41
C LEU A 24 -9.63 -2.47 -5.50
N ILE A 25 -8.71 -1.50 -5.61
CA ILE A 25 -8.74 -0.45 -6.64
C ILE A 25 -8.63 -1.07 -8.05
N VAL A 26 -7.72 -2.03 -8.24
CA VAL A 26 -7.56 -2.75 -9.52
C VAL A 26 -8.81 -3.54 -9.88
N LEU A 27 -9.46 -4.18 -8.91
CA LEU A 27 -10.68 -4.95 -9.12
C LEU A 27 -11.85 -4.04 -9.56
N ILE A 28 -11.97 -2.86 -8.94
CA ILE A 28 -12.96 -1.83 -9.33
C ILE A 28 -12.67 -1.26 -10.72
N ALA A 29 -11.38 -1.05 -11.06
CA ALA A 29 -10.97 -0.60 -12.39
C ALA A 29 -11.33 -1.61 -13.48
N CYS A 30 -11.15 -2.91 -13.20
CA CYS A 30 -11.51 -4.00 -14.11
C CYS A 30 -13.02 -4.05 -14.36
N LEU A 31 -13.83 -3.90 -13.31
CA LEU A 31 -15.30 -3.86 -13.42
C LEU A 31 -15.83 -2.64 -14.18
N SER A 32 -15.12 -1.51 -14.14
CA SER A 32 -15.57 -0.26 -14.75
C SER A 32 -15.25 -0.14 -16.25
N ALA A 33 -14.46 -1.06 -16.83
CA ALA A 33 -14.06 -1.10 -18.25
C ALA A 33 -13.56 0.24 -18.83
N ARG A 34 -13.07 1.13 -17.96
CA ARG A 34 -12.62 2.49 -18.31
C ARG A 34 -11.13 2.59 -18.05
N VAL A 35 -10.36 2.76 -19.12
CA VAL A 35 -8.89 2.84 -19.09
C VAL A 35 -8.39 3.99 -18.19
N ILE A 36 -9.21 5.03 -17.99
CA ILE A 36 -8.89 6.16 -17.10
C ILE A 36 -8.65 5.70 -15.65
N PHE A 37 -9.34 4.63 -15.20
CA PHE A 37 -9.12 4.07 -13.86
C PHE A 37 -7.80 3.30 -13.74
N LEU A 38 -7.22 2.82 -14.85
CA LEU A 38 -5.90 2.20 -14.84
C LEU A 38 -4.80 3.23 -14.59
N ASP A 39 -4.90 4.42 -15.17
CA ASP A 39 -3.94 5.51 -14.91
C ASP A 39 -3.97 5.95 -13.44
N VAL A 40 -5.18 6.18 -12.90
CA VAL A 40 -5.35 6.52 -11.47
C VAL A 40 -4.85 5.38 -10.58
N GLY A 41 -5.16 4.12 -10.93
CA GLY A 41 -4.69 2.95 -10.20
C GLY A 41 -3.15 2.80 -10.21
N MET A 42 -2.51 3.12 -11.33
CA MET A 42 -1.05 3.07 -11.47
C MET A 42 -0.37 4.14 -10.60
N VAL A 43 -0.87 5.38 -10.61
CA VAL A 43 -0.37 6.46 -9.74
C VAL A 43 -0.57 6.09 -8.26
N TYR A 44 -1.73 5.56 -7.90
CA TYR A 44 -2.03 5.15 -6.52
C TYR A 44 -1.13 4.01 -6.05
N ALA A 45 -0.82 3.05 -6.93
CA ALA A 45 0.10 1.95 -6.63
C ALA A 45 1.52 2.48 -6.33
N ILE A 46 2.02 3.44 -7.12
CA ILE A 46 3.33 4.06 -6.89
C ILE A 46 3.32 4.86 -5.58
N LEU A 47 2.30 5.68 -5.33
CA LEU A 47 2.19 6.46 -4.08
C LEU A 47 2.15 5.55 -2.84
N SER A 48 1.37 4.48 -2.93
CA SER A 48 1.25 3.46 -1.90
C SER A 48 2.60 2.81 -1.60
N PHE A 49 3.35 2.42 -2.63
CA PHE A 49 4.67 1.82 -2.46
C PHE A 49 5.64 2.80 -1.79
N ILE A 50 5.65 4.07 -2.20
CA ILE A 50 6.48 5.12 -1.57
C ILE A 50 6.10 5.30 -0.10
N GLY A 51 4.79 5.29 0.22
CA GLY A 51 4.31 5.39 1.60
C GLY A 51 4.82 4.26 2.49
N VAL A 52 4.79 3.01 2.00
CA VAL A 52 5.33 1.85 2.73
C VAL A 52 6.84 1.98 2.93
N VAL A 53 7.59 2.36 1.88
CA VAL A 53 9.05 2.56 1.96
C VAL A 53 9.40 3.68 2.95
N ALA A 54 8.66 4.80 2.94
CA ALA A 54 8.88 5.90 3.87
C ALA A 54 8.63 5.48 5.32
N VAL A 55 7.58 4.69 5.58
CA VAL A 55 7.30 4.14 6.91
C VAL A 55 8.38 3.13 7.34
N ALA A 56 8.83 2.27 6.42
CA ALA A 56 9.93 1.35 6.69
C ALA A 56 11.21 2.08 7.08
N ARG A 57 11.57 3.14 6.33
CA ARG A 57 12.75 3.98 6.60
C ARG A 57 12.64 4.74 7.92
N TYR A 58 11.45 5.23 8.26
CA TYR A 58 11.19 5.86 9.55
C TYR A 58 11.36 4.88 10.72
N LEU A 59 10.91 3.63 10.56
CA LEU A 59 11.03 2.58 11.57
C LEU A 59 12.46 2.03 11.71
N GLU A 60 13.27 2.05 10.65
CA GLU A 60 14.70 1.71 10.69
C GLU A 60 15.57 2.75 11.43
N GLY A 61 14.98 3.85 11.93
CA GLY A 61 15.69 4.89 12.68
C GLY A 61 16.31 5.98 11.81
N GLY A 62 15.83 6.13 10.57
CA GLY A 62 16.24 7.18 9.65
C GLY A 62 15.42 8.47 9.79
N LEU A 63 15.35 9.07 10.99
CA LEU A 63 15.21 10.52 11.22
C LEU A 63 15.51 10.87 12.69
#